data_AF-A0A838HRS3-F1
#
_entry.id   AF-A0A838HRS3-F1
#
_cell.length_a   1.000
_cell.length_b   1.000
_cell.length_c   1.000
_cell.angle_alpha   90.00
_cell.angle_beta   90.00
_cell.angle_gamma   90.00
#
_symmetry.space_group_name_H-M   'P 1'
#
loop_
_entity.id
_entity.type
_entity.pdbx_description
1 polymer ?
#
loop_
_entity_poly.entity_id
_entity_poly.type
_entity_poly.pdbx_seq_one_letter_code
_entity_poly.pdbx_strand_id
1 'polypeptide(L)' 'MREPVSDGELEALVQTLAAYRVDYLLIGGQAARLHGVQHPSYDIDLVPRRSTENLQRPVTPSTFCIPAGC' A
#
# COMPACT_ATOMS: atom_id res chain seq x y z
N MET A 1 3.68 4.42 -20.59
CA MET A 1 2.43 3.92 -19.99
C MET A 1 2.83 3.20 -18.71
N ARG A 2 2.10 3.37 -17.61
CA ARG A 2 2.44 2.72 -16.33
C ARG A 2 1.69 1.39 -16.28
N GLU A 3 2.33 0.32 -15.83
CA GLU A 3 1.70 -1.00 -15.72
C GLU A 3 0.75 -1.03 -14.50
N PRO A 4 -0.38 -1.77 -14.57
CA PRO A 4 -1.22 -2.01 -13.40
C PRO A 4 -0.43 -2.77 -12.33
N VAL A 5 -0.69 -2.43 -11.07
CA VAL A 5 -0.17 -3.21 -9.95
C VAL A 5 -0.75 -4.62 -10.02
N SER A 6 0.15 -5.60 -9.97
CA SER A 6 -0.18 -7.02 -9.92
C SER A 6 -0.57 -7.45 -8.50
N ASP A 7 -1.31 -8.56 -8.42
CA ASP A 7 -1.71 -9.12 -7.12
C ASP A 7 -0.48 -9.56 -6.29
N GLY A 8 0.61 -10.00 -6.95
CA GLY A 8 1.86 -10.36 -6.28
C GLY A 8 2.62 -9.17 -5.70
N GLU A 9 2.59 -8.01 -6.35
CA GLU A 9 3.15 -6.77 -5.79
C GLU A 9 2.37 -6.30 -4.57
N LEU A 10 1.03 -6.39 -4.62
CA LEU A 10 0.17 -6.09 -3.47
C LEU A 10 0.44 -7.06 -2.32
N GLU A 11 0.53 -8.36 -2.59
CA GLU A 11 0.83 -9.38 -1.58
C GLU A 11 2.18 -9.13 -0.90
N ALA A 12 3.25 -8.86 -1.67
CA ALA A 12 4.58 -8.60 -1.13
C ALA A 12 4.60 -7.37 -0.20
N LEU A 13 3.87 -6.31 -0.56
CA LEU A 13 3.73 -5.13 0.28
C LEU A 13 2.99 -5.44 1.57
N VAL A 14 1.84 -6.14 1.49
CA VAL A 14 1.04 -6.51 2.66
C VAL A 14 1.82 -7.41 3.61
N GLN A 15 2.56 -8.40 3.08
CA GLN A 15 3.44 -9.26 3.87
C GLN A 15 4.53 -8.45 4.60
N THR A 16 5.14 -7.49 3.92
CA THR A 16 6.15 -6.61 4.52
C THR A 16 5.56 -5.77 5.65
N LEU A 17 4.42 -5.12 5.42
CA LEU A 17 3.73 -4.32 6.43
C LEU A 17 3.32 -5.17 7.63
N ALA A 18 2.82 -6.40 7.41
CA ALA A 18 2.48 -7.33 8.46
C ALA A 18 3.71 -7.77 9.27
N ALA A 19 4.86 -8.03 8.63
CA ALA A 19 6.10 -8.42 9.30
C ALA A 19 6.61 -7.32 10.26
N TYR A 20 6.48 -6.06 9.86
CA TYR A 20 6.81 -4.91 10.71
C TYR A 20 5.66 -4.47 11.61
N ARG A 21 4.54 -5.21 11.61
CA ARG A 21 3.32 -4.93 12.37
C ARG A 21 2.77 -3.53 12.11
N VAL A 22 2.85 -3.01 10.89
CA VAL A 22 2.31 -1.68 10.56
C VAL A 22 0.79 -1.76 10.54
N ASP A 23 0.14 -0.88 11.29
CA ASP A 23 -1.30 -0.68 11.29
C ASP A 23 -1.68 0.29 10.16
N TYR A 24 -2.49 -0.16 9.22
CA TYR A 24 -2.94 0.63 8.08
C TYR A 24 -4.33 0.22 7.58
N LEU A 25 -4.96 1.10 6.80
CA LEU A 25 -6.11 0.79 5.97
C LEU A 25 -5.69 0.83 4.51
N LEU A 26 -5.99 -0.23 3.75
CA LEU A 26 -5.89 -0.22 2.30
C LEU A 26 -7.11 0.49 1.73
N ILE A 27 -6.89 1.47 0.86
CA ILE A 27 -7.95 2.26 0.21
C ILE A 27 -7.73 2.30 -1.31
N GLY A 28 -8.57 3.05 -2.02
CA GLY A 28 -8.39 3.28 -3.46
C GLY A 28 -8.70 2.07 -4.34
N GLY A 29 -8.10 2.04 -5.53
CA GLY A 29 -8.41 1.06 -6.56
C GLY A 29 -8.11 -0.38 -6.16
N GLN A 30 -7.02 -0.62 -5.43
CA GLN A 30 -6.68 -1.97 -4.94
C GLN A 30 -7.69 -2.48 -3.90
N ALA A 31 -8.15 -1.63 -2.98
CA ALA A 31 -9.22 -2.00 -2.05
C ALA A 31 -10.51 -2.38 -2.80
N ALA A 32 -10.89 -1.58 -3.81
CA ALA A 32 -12.05 -1.87 -4.64
C ALA A 32 -11.91 -3.21 -5.41
N ARG A 33 -10.71 -3.51 -5.93
CA ARG A 33 -10.42 -4.78 -6.61
C ARG A 33 -10.57 -5.99 -5.68
N LEU A 34 -10.10 -5.91 -4.45
CA LEU A 34 -10.32 -6.96 -3.44
C LEU A 34 -11.82 -7.19 -3.14
N HIS A 35 -12.67 -6.20 -3.40
CA HIS A 35 -14.13 -6.30 -3.30
C HIS A 35 -14.83 -6.63 -4.63
N GLY A 36 -14.09 -7.05 -5.66
CA GLY A 36 -14.64 -7.57 -6.92
C GLY A 36 -14.75 -6.57 -8.06
N VAL A 37 -14.24 -5.34 -7.90
CA VAL A 37 -14.16 -4.38 -9.02
C VAL A 37 -13.07 -4.81 -10.00
N GLN A 38 -13.37 -4.83 -11.30
CA GLN A 38 -12.46 -5.35 -12.35
C GLN A 38 -11.61 -4.28 -13.05
N HIS A 39 -11.61 -3.04 -12.56
CA HIS A 39 -10.80 -1.97 -13.16
C HIS A 39 -9.33 -2.06 -12.72
N PRO A 40 -8.37 -1.89 -13.65
CA PRO A 40 -6.95 -1.83 -13.29
C PRO A 40 -6.67 -0.63 -12.39
N SER A 41 -5.76 -0.81 -11.43
CA SER A 41 -5.23 0.24 -10.56
C SER A 41 -3.71 0.22 -10.70
N TYR A 42 -3.11 1.40 -10.69
CA TYR A 42 -1.73 1.63 -11.11
C TYR A 42 -0.82 2.00 -9.93
N ASP A 43 -1.39 1.98 -8.73
CA ASP A 43 -0.85 2.43 -7.46
C ASP A 43 -1.44 1.59 -6.31
N ILE A 44 -0.90 1.79 -5.11
CA ILE A 44 -1.40 1.22 -3.87
C ILE A 44 -1.52 2.35 -2.85
N ASP A 45 -2.74 2.66 -2.43
CA ASP A 45 -3.02 3.74 -1.47
C ASP A 45 -3.26 3.17 -0.07
N LEU A 46 -2.52 3.67 0.91
CA LEU A 46 -2.63 3.26 2.31
C LEU A 46 -2.85 4.47 3.22
N VAL A 47 -3.68 4.29 4.24
CA VAL A 47 -3.81 5.24 5.37
C VAL A 47 -3.24 4.59 6.62
N PRO A 48 -2.03 4.97 7.09
CA PRO A 48 -1.45 4.40 8.30
C PRO A 48 -2.14 4.95 9.56
N ARG A 49 -2.13 4.16 10.63
CA ARG A 49 -2.42 4.66 11.97
C ARG A 49 -1.40 5.73 12.35
N ARG A 50 -1.86 6.92 12.77
CA ARG A 50 -1.01 8.10 13.01
C ARG A 50 -0.29 8.13 14.37
N SER A 51 -0.18 7.01 15.07
CA SER A 51 0.63 6.93 16.28
C SER A 51 2.11 6.96 15.93
N THR A 52 2.92 7.68 16.70
CA THR A 52 4.39 7.79 16.50
C THR A 52 5.06 6.44 16.34
N GLU A 53 4.72 5.46 17.20
CA GLU A 53 5.26 4.09 17.13
C GLU A 53 5.01 3.46 15.76
N ASN A 54 3.79 3.60 15.22
CA ASN A 54 3.41 2.99 13.96
C ASN A 54 4.13 3.62 12.76
N LEU A 55 4.30 4.95 12.79
CA LEU A 55 4.99 5.70 11.73
C LEU A 55 6.51 5.50 11.76
N GLN A 56 7.07 5.06 12.88
CA GLN A 56 8.49 4.73 13.02
C GLN A 56 8.82 3.28 12.67
N ARG A 57 7.81 2.42 12.46
CA ARG A 57 8.04 1.05 11.99
C ARG A 57 8.67 1.11 10.60
N PRO A 58 9.84 0.48 10.39
CA PRO A 58 10.51 0.54 9.10
C PRO A 58 9.62 -0.12 8.05
N VAL A 59 9.31 0.64 7.01
CA VAL A 59 8.66 0.08 5.82
C VAL A 59 9.63 0.33 4.68
N THR A 60 10.25 -0.73 4.18
CA THR A 60 11.04 -0.64 2.96
C THR A 60 10.41 -1.52 1.89
N PRO A 61 9.46 -0.99 1.10
CA PRO A 61 9.20 -1.43 -0.24
C PRO A 61 9.97 -0.46 -1.14
N SER A 62 10.89 -0.95 -1.96
CA SER A 62 11.74 -0.17 -2.88
C SER A 62 10.99 0.65 -3.96
N THR A 63 9.72 0.99 -3.75
CA THR A 63 8.84 1.71 -4.67
C THR A 63 7.83 2.65 -3.97
N PHE A 64 7.86 2.78 -2.63
CA PHE A 64 6.93 3.69 -1.94
C PHE A 64 7.45 5.14 -1.95
N CYS A 65 6.97 5.95 -2.89
CA CYS A 65 7.11 7.39 -2.85
C CYS A 65 5.91 7.96 -2.08
N ILE A 66 6.12 8.49 -0.88
CA ILE A 66 5.16 9.40 -0.24
C ILE A 66 5.38 10.75 -0.92
N PRO A 67 4.43 11.30 -1.70
CA PRO A 67 4.58 12.66 -2.18
C PRO A 67 4.36 13.61 -1.01
N ALA A 68 5.44 13.95 -0.31
CA ALA A 68 5.50 15.17 0.47
C ALA A 68 5.79 16.31 -0.51
N GLY A 69 4.74 16.97 -1.01
CA GLY A 69 4.83 18.23 -1.74
C GLY A 69 5.08 18.12 -3.24
N CYS A 70 4.02 18.35 -4.02
CA CYS A 70 4.08 19.04 -5.30
C CYS A 70 3.45 20.42 -5.11
#